data_AF-A0A960YML6-F1
#
_entry.id   AF-A0A960YML6-F1
#
_cell.length_a   1.000
_cell.length_b   1.000
_cell.length_c   1.000
_cell.angle_alpha   90.00
_cell.angle_beta   90.00
_cell.angle_gamma   90.00
#
_symmetry.space_group_name_H-M   'P 1'
#
loop_
_entity.id
_entity.type
_entity.pdbx_description
1 polymer ?
#
loop_
_entity_poly.entity_id
_entity_poly.type
_entity_poly.pdbx_seq_one_letter_code
_entity_poly.pdbx_strand_id
1 'polypeptide(L)'
;FLPDVFVTCDVCQGKRFNRETLEVKYRGKSIYEILDMTVEDALPFFENISIVHNKLQTLSRVGLDYIKLGQAATTLSGGEAQRIKLASELSRRSSDKTMYILDEPTTGLHFEDIRKLLEVLHELVDRGSSMVVIEHNLDVIKTADWLIDLGPEGGDGGGTVVAEGSPEDVAGNAHSFTGQFLKPLLEGREASPAGRRASKETGALSARAGFSASNGSAANGSSSATASTVAKANGRPAAKKSGAQKAKKSGGAKKSAARKSAERKSKKG
;
A
#
# COMPACT_ATOMS: atom_id res chain seq x y z
N PHE A 1 -21.19 -0.03 32.14
CA PHE A 1 -21.14 1.28 31.48
C PHE A 1 -21.20 1.04 29.99
N LEU A 2 -22.18 1.64 29.30
CA LEU A 2 -22.34 1.48 27.85
C LEU A 2 -21.44 2.49 27.12
N PRO A 3 -20.91 2.16 25.94
CA PRO A 3 -20.19 3.12 25.12
C PRO A 3 -21.12 4.24 24.61
N ASP A 4 -20.55 5.36 24.21
CA ASP A 4 -21.30 6.50 23.67
C ASP A 4 -22.08 6.13 22.40
N VAL A 5 -23.30 6.64 22.29
CA VAL A 5 -24.20 6.39 21.15
C VAL A 5 -24.49 7.71 20.44
N PHE A 6 -24.34 7.72 19.12
CA PHE A 6 -24.68 8.88 18.28
C PHE A 6 -26.15 8.81 17.87
N VAL A 7 -26.90 9.88 18.16
CA VAL A 7 -28.32 10.03 17.79
C VAL A 7 -28.43 11.08 16.69
N THR A 8 -29.22 10.79 15.66
CA THR A 8 -29.50 11.74 14.57
C THR A 8 -30.22 12.97 15.12
N CYS A 9 -29.76 14.16 14.73
CA CYS A 9 -30.40 15.41 15.14
C CYS A 9 -31.78 15.56 14.49
N ASP A 10 -32.82 15.80 15.28
CA ASP A 10 -34.21 15.95 14.79
C ASP A 10 -34.45 17.22 13.94
N VAL A 11 -33.61 18.24 14.12
CA VAL A 11 -33.75 19.53 13.43
C VAL A 11 -33.22 19.44 12.00
N CYS A 12 -31.98 18.97 11.83
CA CYS A 12 -31.35 18.87 10.52
C CYS A 12 -31.44 17.48 9.90
N GLN A 13 -31.96 16.48 10.63
CA GLN A 13 -32.07 15.09 10.18
C GLN A 13 -30.74 14.53 9.67
N GLY A 14 -29.64 14.86 10.35
CA GLY A 14 -28.29 14.44 9.99
C GLY A 14 -27.62 15.25 8.87
N LYS A 15 -28.31 16.25 8.28
CA LYS A 15 -27.77 17.05 7.16
C LYS A 15 -26.68 18.03 7.55
N ARG A 16 -26.56 18.38 8.85
CA ARG A 16 -25.55 19.30 9.42
C ARG A 16 -25.66 20.78 8.97
N PHE A 17 -26.65 21.12 8.15
CA PHE A 17 -26.90 22.48 7.65
C PHE A 17 -28.35 22.91 7.87
N ASN A 18 -28.59 24.23 7.92
CA ASN A 18 -29.93 24.80 7.95
C ASN A 18 -30.62 24.74 6.58
N ARG A 19 -31.92 25.05 6.53
CA ARG A 19 -32.70 24.94 5.30
C ARG A 19 -32.21 25.89 4.21
N GLU A 20 -31.88 27.13 4.57
CA GLU A 20 -31.45 28.15 3.61
C GLU A 20 -30.14 27.75 2.90
N THR A 21 -29.20 27.12 3.62
CA THR A 21 -27.93 26.66 3.02
C THR A 21 -28.15 25.51 2.02
N LEU A 22 -29.13 24.64 2.27
CA LEU A 22 -29.42 23.48 1.41
C LEU A 22 -30.15 23.86 0.11
N GLU A 23 -30.70 25.06 0.03
CA GLU A 23 -31.32 25.58 -1.20
C GLU A 23 -30.27 25.97 -2.25
N VAL A 24 -29.03 26.27 -1.83
CA VAL A 24 -27.92 26.56 -2.75
C VAL A 24 -27.43 25.26 -3.39
N LYS A 25 -27.50 25.21 -4.72
CA LYS A 25 -27.17 24.01 -5.51
C LYS A 25 -26.02 24.26 -6.48
N TYR A 26 -25.10 23.32 -6.55
CA TYR A 26 -24.09 23.22 -7.59
C TYR A 26 -24.38 21.98 -8.44
N ARG A 27 -24.54 22.17 -9.76
CA ARG A 27 -24.93 21.10 -10.71
C ARG A 27 -26.14 20.27 -10.22
N GLY A 28 -27.12 20.95 -9.64
CA GLY A 28 -28.36 20.34 -9.13
C GLY A 28 -28.25 19.68 -7.75
N LYS A 29 -27.06 19.62 -7.13
CA LYS A 29 -26.85 19.03 -5.80
C LYS A 29 -26.53 20.11 -4.75
N SER A 30 -27.12 19.97 -3.57
CA SER A 30 -26.80 20.72 -2.35
C SER A 30 -25.49 20.23 -1.72
N ILE A 31 -24.95 21.00 -0.77
CA ILE A 31 -23.70 20.62 -0.06
C ILE A 31 -23.84 19.29 0.69
N TYR A 32 -25.02 18.99 1.24
CA TYR A 32 -25.28 17.71 1.89
C TYR A 32 -25.20 16.56 0.89
N GLU A 33 -25.87 16.68 -0.25
CA GLU A 33 -25.86 15.65 -1.30
C GLU A 33 -24.45 15.43 -1.86
N ILE A 34 -23.62 16.47 -1.93
CA ILE A 34 -22.21 16.35 -2.29
C ILE A 34 -21.42 15.59 -1.21
N LEU A 35 -21.61 15.93 0.06
CA LEU A 35 -20.93 15.24 1.17
C LEU A 35 -21.40 13.78 1.34
N ASP A 36 -22.60 13.45 0.87
CA ASP A 36 -23.13 12.08 0.93
C ASP A 36 -22.68 11.20 -0.26
N MET A 37 -22.00 11.78 -1.27
CA MET A 37 -21.41 11.03 -2.38
C MET A 37 -20.17 10.25 -1.96
N THR A 38 -19.94 9.12 -2.61
CA THR A 38 -18.68 8.38 -2.54
C THR A 38 -17.57 9.12 -3.28
N VAL A 39 -16.31 8.78 -3.00
CA VAL A 39 -15.16 9.30 -3.76
C VAL A 39 -15.30 8.94 -5.24
N GLU A 40 -15.74 7.71 -5.55
CA GLU A 40 -16.00 7.23 -6.92
C GLU A 40 -16.98 8.14 -7.67
N ASP A 41 -18.13 8.46 -7.06
CA ASP A 41 -19.14 9.31 -7.67
C ASP A 41 -18.69 10.78 -7.77
N ALA A 42 -17.87 11.22 -6.80
CA ALA A 42 -17.41 12.60 -6.72
C ALA A 42 -16.34 12.94 -7.78
N LEU A 43 -15.54 11.96 -8.20
CA LEU A 43 -14.51 12.14 -9.24
C LEU A 43 -15.07 12.74 -10.55
N PRO A 44 -16.04 12.10 -11.25
CA PRO A 44 -16.60 12.68 -12.47
C PRO A 44 -17.39 13.96 -12.20
N PHE A 45 -18.01 14.08 -11.02
CA PHE A 45 -18.77 15.28 -10.65
C PHE A 45 -17.88 16.54 -10.57
N PHE A 46 -16.63 16.37 -10.10
CA PHE A 46 -15.65 17.44 -9.93
C PHE A 46 -14.55 17.49 -11.00
N GLU A 47 -14.68 16.75 -12.10
CA GLU A 47 -13.68 16.67 -13.19
C GLU A 47 -13.20 18.05 -13.68
N ASN A 48 -14.10 19.05 -13.72
CA ASN A 48 -13.81 20.40 -14.21
C ASN A 48 -13.19 21.33 -13.15
N ILE A 49 -13.03 20.86 -11.90
CA ILE A 49 -12.45 21.60 -10.78
C ILE A 49 -11.17 20.89 -10.35
N SER A 50 -10.08 21.22 -11.04
CA SER A 50 -8.77 20.55 -10.90
C SER A 50 -8.28 20.41 -9.45
N ILE A 51 -8.46 21.45 -8.62
CA ILE A 51 -8.02 21.45 -7.22
C ILE A 51 -8.74 20.37 -6.40
N VAL A 52 -10.04 20.17 -6.64
CA VAL A 52 -10.85 19.17 -5.94
C VAL A 52 -10.61 17.79 -6.55
N HIS A 53 -10.67 17.71 -7.87
CA HIS A 53 -10.43 16.47 -8.62
C HIS A 53 -9.11 15.81 -8.24
N ASN A 54 -8.00 16.56 -8.18
CA ASN A 54 -6.70 16.00 -7.83
C ASN A 54 -6.66 15.39 -6.41
N LYS A 55 -7.39 15.97 -5.45
CA LYS A 55 -7.49 15.43 -4.09
C LYS A 55 -8.36 14.18 -4.03
N LEU A 56 -9.47 14.16 -4.77
CA LEU A 56 -10.31 12.97 -4.88
C LEU A 56 -9.55 11.84 -5.57
N GLN A 57 -8.75 12.16 -6.58
CA GLN A 57 -7.91 11.20 -7.28
C GLN A 57 -6.89 10.57 -6.33
N THR A 58 -6.28 11.34 -5.42
CA THR A 58 -5.39 10.74 -4.40
C THR A 58 -6.12 9.78 -3.46
N LEU A 59 -7.38 10.04 -3.10
CA LEU A 59 -8.19 9.13 -2.29
C LEU A 59 -8.54 7.84 -3.04
N SER A 60 -8.89 7.95 -4.33
CA SER A 60 -9.14 6.79 -5.19
C SER A 60 -7.89 5.93 -5.36
N ARG A 61 -6.71 6.55 -5.53
CA ARG A 61 -5.43 5.83 -5.68
C ARG A 61 -5.04 5.01 -4.46
N VAL A 62 -5.42 5.44 -3.25
CA VAL A 62 -5.22 4.65 -2.02
C VAL A 62 -6.34 3.62 -1.79
N GLY A 63 -7.30 3.48 -2.71
CA GLY A 63 -8.39 2.50 -2.67
C GLY A 63 -9.56 2.89 -1.77
N LEU A 64 -9.82 4.19 -1.57
CA LEU A 64 -10.93 4.70 -0.74
C LEU A 64 -12.14 5.16 -1.58
N ASP A 65 -12.33 4.58 -2.76
CA ASP A 65 -13.41 4.92 -3.70
C ASP A 65 -14.81 4.84 -3.06
N TYR A 66 -15.00 3.88 -2.15
CA TYR A 66 -16.27 3.57 -1.50
C TYR A 66 -16.64 4.49 -0.33
N ILE A 67 -15.69 5.29 0.18
CA ILE A 67 -15.95 6.17 1.34
C ILE A 67 -16.75 7.39 0.91
N LYS A 68 -17.72 7.78 1.75
CA LYS A 68 -18.45 9.04 1.58
C LYS A 68 -17.61 10.24 1.99
N LEU A 69 -17.65 11.33 1.22
CA LEU A 69 -16.87 12.55 1.51
C LEU A 69 -17.14 13.13 2.91
N GLY A 70 -18.37 13.01 3.40
CA GLY A 70 -18.83 13.48 4.69
C GLY A 70 -18.85 12.42 5.80
N GLN A 71 -18.28 11.24 5.57
CA GLN A 71 -18.21 10.16 6.57
C GLN A 71 -17.48 10.66 7.82
N ALA A 72 -18.04 10.37 8.99
CA ALA A 72 -17.46 10.82 10.25
C ALA A 72 -16.15 10.09 10.51
N ALA A 73 -15.09 10.84 10.85
CA ALA A 73 -13.76 10.26 11.11
C ALA A 73 -13.77 9.19 12.23
N THR A 74 -14.71 9.31 13.18
CA THR A 74 -14.91 8.33 14.27
C THR A 74 -15.48 6.99 13.81
N THR A 75 -16.03 6.92 12.59
CA THR A 75 -16.60 5.70 12.01
C THR A 75 -15.65 5.00 11.04
N LEU A 76 -14.47 5.58 10.81
CA LEU A 76 -13.45 4.98 9.97
C LEU A 76 -12.70 3.89 10.72
N SER A 77 -12.42 2.80 10.03
CA SER A 77 -11.45 1.79 10.48
C SER A 77 -10.04 2.39 10.54
N GLY A 78 -9.15 1.74 11.31
CA GLY A 78 -7.75 2.15 11.40
C GLY A 78 -7.06 2.22 10.03
N GLY A 79 -7.29 1.20 9.19
CA GLY A 79 -6.74 1.17 7.83
C GLY A 79 -7.30 2.26 6.90
N GLU A 80 -8.56 2.66 7.05
CA GLU A 80 -9.12 3.80 6.31
C GLU A 80 -8.51 5.12 6.77
N ALA A 81 -8.43 5.35 8.09
CA ALA A 81 -7.84 6.57 8.64
C ALA A 81 -6.38 6.73 8.19
N GLN A 82 -5.62 5.63 8.17
CA GLN A 82 -4.25 5.62 7.70
C GLN A 82 -4.16 5.93 6.20
N ARG A 83 -5.00 5.31 5.36
CA ARG A 83 -5.03 5.59 3.92
C ARG A 83 -5.42 7.04 3.62
N ILE A 84 -6.33 7.65 4.39
CA ILE A 84 -6.63 9.10 4.28
C ILE A 84 -5.39 9.94 4.60
N LYS A 85 -4.62 9.58 5.64
CA LYS A 85 -3.37 10.27 5.98
C LYS A 85 -2.35 10.18 4.83
N LEU A 86 -2.20 9.01 4.23
CA LEU A 86 -1.32 8.80 3.06
C LEU A 86 -1.78 9.60 1.84
N ALA A 87 -3.08 9.59 1.53
CA ALA A 87 -3.64 10.39 0.44
C ALA A 87 -3.39 11.90 0.65
N SER A 88 -3.52 12.38 1.90
CA SER A 88 -3.21 13.76 2.25
C SER A 88 -1.75 14.09 1.94
N GLU A 89 -0.79 13.22 2.29
CA GLU A 89 0.63 13.43 2.00
C GLU A 89 0.94 13.36 0.49
N LEU A 90 0.36 12.41 -0.24
CA LEU A 90 0.47 12.31 -1.70
C LEU A 90 -0.02 13.56 -2.44
N SER A 91 -1.03 14.23 -1.88
CA SER A 91 -1.62 15.45 -2.46
C SER A 91 -0.73 16.69 -2.28
N ARG A 92 0.26 16.64 -1.38
CA ARG A 92 1.22 17.73 -1.18
C ARG A 92 2.21 17.74 -2.33
N ARG A 93 2.65 18.94 -2.72
CA ARG A 93 3.79 19.06 -3.64
C ARG A 93 5.01 18.50 -2.92
N SER A 94 5.64 17.48 -3.50
CA SER A 94 6.84 16.88 -2.92
C SER A 94 7.91 17.97 -2.79
N SER A 95 8.53 18.03 -1.62
CA SER A 95 9.82 18.65 -1.45
C SER A 95 10.84 17.53 -1.43
N ASP A 96 11.94 17.70 -2.15
CA ASP A 96 13.02 16.72 -2.41
C ASP A 96 13.79 16.28 -1.14
N LYS A 97 13.25 16.57 0.06
CA LYS A 97 13.92 16.48 1.36
C LYS A 97 12.98 16.04 2.49
N THR A 98 11.90 15.32 2.15
CA THR A 98 10.95 14.84 3.17
C THR A 98 11.30 13.40 3.54
N MET A 99 11.43 13.13 4.85
CA MET A 99 11.60 11.79 5.38
C MET A 99 10.31 11.34 6.05
N TYR A 100 9.78 10.20 5.61
CA TYR A 100 8.60 9.57 6.18
C TYR A 100 9.03 8.42 7.09
N ILE A 101 8.41 8.35 8.27
CA ILE A 101 8.57 7.22 9.19
C ILE A 101 7.18 6.63 9.42
N LEU A 102 7.03 5.33 9.13
CA LEU A 102 5.79 4.59 9.30
C LEU A 102 6.03 3.44 10.28
N ASP A 103 5.13 3.32 11.25
CA ASP A 103 5.17 2.27 12.27
C ASP A 103 4.03 1.27 11.99
N GLU A 104 4.41 0.05 11.62
CA GLU A 104 3.56 -1.07 11.21
C GLU A 104 2.34 -0.69 10.35
N PRO A 105 2.57 -0.05 9.18
CA PRO A 105 1.51 0.46 8.34
C PRO A 105 0.61 -0.62 7.73
N THR A 106 0.94 -1.91 7.83
CA THR A 106 0.09 -3.01 7.35
C THR A 106 -0.85 -3.59 8.41
N THR A 107 -0.83 -3.08 9.64
CA THR A 107 -1.67 -3.59 10.73
C THR A 107 -3.15 -3.56 10.36
N GLY A 108 -3.77 -4.74 10.29
CA GLY A 108 -5.19 -4.89 10.00
C GLY A 108 -5.58 -4.65 8.53
N LEU A 109 -4.62 -4.59 7.61
CA LEU A 109 -4.89 -4.49 6.17
C LEU A 109 -4.99 -5.87 5.50
N HIS A 110 -5.89 -5.97 4.52
CA HIS A 110 -5.97 -7.13 3.65
C HIS A 110 -4.82 -7.13 2.62
N PHE A 111 -4.43 -8.30 2.09
CA PHE A 111 -3.31 -8.43 1.14
C PHE A 111 -3.39 -7.50 -0.07
N GLU A 112 -4.60 -7.29 -0.59
CA GLU A 112 -4.83 -6.37 -1.72
C GLU A 112 -4.61 -4.90 -1.33
N ASP A 113 -4.97 -4.52 -0.10
CA ASP A 113 -4.73 -3.16 0.40
C ASP A 113 -3.24 -2.93 0.67
N ILE A 114 -2.50 -3.96 1.09
CA ILE A 114 -1.04 -3.90 1.25
C ILE A 114 -0.37 -3.61 -0.10
N ARG A 115 -0.82 -4.23 -1.19
CA ARG A 115 -0.30 -3.93 -2.54
C ARG A 115 -0.49 -2.47 -2.92
N LYS A 116 -1.71 -1.94 -2.76
CA LYS A 116 -2.01 -0.52 -3.07
C LYS A 116 -1.22 0.43 -2.19
N LEU A 117 -1.06 0.08 -0.91
CA LEU A 117 -0.21 0.83 0.01
C LEU A 117 1.24 0.88 -0.50
N LEU A 118 1.83 -0.27 -0.84
CA LEU A 118 3.19 -0.34 -1.36
C LEU A 118 3.38 0.50 -2.63
N GLU A 119 2.45 0.45 -3.59
CA GLU A 119 2.48 1.29 -4.80
C GLU A 119 2.58 2.78 -4.45
N VAL A 120 1.78 3.22 -3.48
CA VAL A 120 1.78 4.60 -2.99
C VAL A 120 3.07 4.96 -2.27
N LEU A 121 3.61 4.05 -1.47
CA LEU A 121 4.86 4.27 -0.75
C LEU A 121 6.04 4.40 -1.72
N HIS A 122 6.16 3.51 -2.71
CA HIS A 122 7.19 3.59 -3.74
C HIS A 122 7.10 4.87 -4.55
N GLU A 123 5.89 5.34 -4.90
CA GLU A 123 5.74 6.62 -5.60
C GLU A 123 6.28 7.81 -4.77
N LEU A 124 6.09 7.80 -3.45
CA LEU A 124 6.65 8.84 -2.58
C LEU A 124 8.18 8.82 -2.59
N VAL A 125 8.78 7.63 -2.63
CA VAL A 125 10.24 7.45 -2.77
C VAL A 125 10.72 7.94 -4.13
N ASP A 126 10.02 7.56 -5.21
CA ASP A 126 10.34 7.96 -6.60
C ASP A 126 10.28 9.49 -6.79
N ARG A 127 9.44 10.18 -6.03
CA ARG A 127 9.37 11.65 -5.98
C ARG A 127 10.53 12.30 -5.22
N GLY A 128 11.49 11.53 -4.73
CA GLY A 128 12.69 11.98 -4.02
C GLY A 128 12.57 12.03 -2.50
N SER A 129 11.53 11.42 -1.92
CA SER A 129 11.41 11.31 -0.46
C SER A 129 12.19 10.10 0.05
N SER A 130 12.62 10.14 1.31
CA SER A 130 13.14 8.94 1.99
C SER A 130 12.08 8.34 2.89
N MET A 131 12.07 7.02 3.01
CA MET A 131 11.08 6.32 3.82
C MET A 131 11.74 5.28 4.71
N VAL A 132 11.36 5.30 5.98
CA VAL A 132 11.68 4.27 6.96
C VAL A 132 10.39 3.64 7.41
N VAL A 133 10.30 2.33 7.27
CA VAL A 133 9.12 1.55 7.64
C VAL A 133 9.52 0.52 8.67
N ILE A 134 8.83 0.50 9.80
CA ILE A 134 8.93 -0.57 10.80
C ILE A 134 7.84 -1.57 10.45
N GLU A 135 8.24 -2.80 10.12
CA GLU A 135 7.31 -3.84 9.68
C GLU A 135 7.78 -5.22 10.13
N HIS A 136 6.80 -6.11 10.29
CA HIS A 136 7.02 -7.55 10.44
C HIS A 136 6.41 -8.34 9.28
N ASN A 137 5.67 -7.68 8.38
CA ASN A 137 5.07 -8.32 7.21
C ASN A 137 6.10 -8.58 6.11
N LEU A 138 6.35 -9.85 5.81
CA LEU A 138 7.32 -10.28 4.80
C LEU A 138 6.98 -9.81 3.38
N ASP A 139 5.70 -9.55 3.06
CA ASP A 139 5.29 -9.00 1.76
C ASP A 139 5.76 -7.56 1.56
N VAL A 140 5.93 -6.80 2.65
CA VAL A 140 6.52 -5.45 2.61
C VAL A 140 8.03 -5.54 2.64
N ILE A 141 8.59 -6.32 3.57
CA ILE A 141 10.03 -6.45 3.78
C ILE A 141 10.75 -6.87 2.49
N LYS A 142 10.19 -7.80 1.72
CA LYS A 142 10.79 -8.26 0.46
C LYS A 142 10.86 -7.18 -0.64
N THR A 143 10.10 -6.10 -0.54
CA THR A 143 10.04 -5.03 -1.54
C THR A 143 10.95 -3.85 -1.20
N ALA A 144 11.56 -3.85 -0.02
CA ALA A 144 12.44 -2.78 0.41
C ALA A 144 13.77 -2.79 -0.35
N ASP A 145 14.31 -1.61 -0.63
CA ASP A 145 15.63 -1.45 -1.23
C ASP A 145 16.76 -1.77 -0.24
N TRP A 146 16.50 -1.55 1.06
CA TRP A 146 17.46 -1.75 2.15
C TRP A 146 16.74 -2.16 3.42
N LEU A 147 17.32 -3.12 4.14
CA LEU A 147 16.83 -3.63 5.42
C LEU A 147 17.84 -3.40 6.53
N ILE A 148 17.33 -3.16 7.73
CA ILE A 148 18.10 -3.15 8.98
C ILE A 148 17.38 -4.10 9.93
N ASP A 149 17.98 -5.27 10.16
CA ASP A 149 17.43 -6.29 11.03
C ASP A 149 17.96 -6.12 12.46
N LEU A 150 17.03 -6.00 13.41
CA LEU A 150 17.34 -5.79 14.83
C LEU A 150 17.06 -7.07 15.62
N GLY A 151 17.93 -7.37 16.57
CA GLY A 151 17.81 -8.55 17.42
C GLY A 151 19.08 -8.80 18.21
N PRO A 152 19.51 -10.07 18.39
CA PRO A 152 18.88 -11.31 17.89
C PRO A 152 17.57 -11.68 18.60
N GLU A 153 17.38 -11.24 19.85
CA GLU A 153 16.18 -11.50 20.64
C GLU A 153 15.45 -10.18 20.98
N GLY A 154 14.30 -10.28 21.66
CA GLY A 154 13.63 -9.13 22.27
C GLY A 154 14.17 -8.77 23.66
N GLY A 155 13.83 -7.57 24.14
CA GLY A 155 14.20 -7.11 25.49
C GLY A 155 15.71 -6.97 25.68
N ASP A 156 16.22 -7.43 26.84
CA ASP A 156 17.65 -7.32 27.20
C ASP A 156 18.58 -8.13 26.27
N GLY A 157 18.04 -9.10 25.53
CA GLY A 157 18.78 -9.91 24.57
C GLY A 157 18.84 -9.29 23.16
N GLY A 158 18.28 -8.09 22.98
CA GLY A 158 18.18 -7.40 21.70
C GLY A 158 19.02 -6.12 21.61
N GLY A 159 18.59 -5.22 20.72
CA GLY A 159 19.18 -3.89 20.58
C GLY A 159 20.45 -3.83 19.73
N THR A 160 20.78 -4.90 19.02
CA THR A 160 21.92 -4.95 18.09
C THR A 160 21.45 -5.07 16.65
N VAL A 161 22.24 -4.54 15.72
CA VAL A 161 22.05 -4.77 14.28
C VAL A 161 22.59 -6.14 13.95
N VAL A 162 21.71 -7.07 13.58
CA VAL A 162 22.05 -8.47 13.26
C VAL A 162 22.49 -8.60 11.81
N ALA A 163 21.79 -7.88 10.93
CA ALA A 163 22.07 -7.81 9.51
C ALA A 163 21.63 -6.46 8.94
N GLU A 164 22.33 -5.98 7.92
CA GLU A 164 21.91 -4.84 7.11
C GLU A 164 22.31 -5.11 5.65
N GLY A 165 21.53 -4.60 4.70
CA GLY A 165 21.77 -4.84 3.28
C GLY A 165 20.49 -4.93 2.47
N SER A 166 20.57 -5.49 1.27
CA SER A 166 19.37 -5.82 0.50
C SER A 166 18.56 -6.95 1.14
N PRO A 167 17.29 -7.16 0.76
CA PRO A 167 16.52 -8.35 1.15
C PRO A 167 17.28 -9.67 0.97
N GLU A 168 18.04 -9.80 -0.12
CA GLU A 168 18.87 -10.98 -0.43
C GLU A 168 20.07 -11.12 0.52
N ASP A 169 20.73 -10.00 0.86
CA ASP A 169 21.86 -10.00 1.81
C ASP A 169 21.41 -10.46 3.20
N VAL A 170 20.27 -9.94 3.67
CA VAL A 170 19.68 -10.33 4.96
C VAL A 170 19.22 -11.78 4.93
N ALA A 171 18.61 -12.24 3.84
CA ALA A 171 18.23 -13.65 3.64
C ALA A 171 19.42 -14.63 3.63
N GLY A 172 20.62 -14.15 3.30
CA GLY A 172 21.86 -14.92 3.38
C GLY A 172 22.43 -15.07 4.79
N ASN A 173 21.99 -14.25 5.75
CA ASN A 173 22.54 -14.24 7.11
C ASN A 173 21.82 -15.26 8.01
N ALA A 174 22.55 -16.31 8.43
CA ALA A 174 22.01 -17.36 9.29
C ALA A 174 21.59 -16.88 10.69
N HIS A 175 22.15 -15.76 11.17
CA HIS A 175 21.85 -15.20 12.49
C HIS A 175 20.60 -14.31 12.49
N SER A 176 20.09 -13.93 11.31
CA SER A 176 18.89 -13.12 11.16
C SER A 176 17.64 -14.00 11.14
N PHE A 177 16.73 -13.82 12.10
CA PHE A 177 15.41 -14.48 12.06
C PHE A 177 14.62 -13.99 10.83
N THR A 178 14.65 -12.68 10.56
CA THR A 178 14.02 -12.09 9.38
C THR A 178 14.54 -12.76 8.10
N GLY A 179 15.85 -12.96 7.97
CA GLY A 179 16.46 -13.63 6.83
C GLY A 179 16.01 -15.08 6.64
N GLN A 180 15.88 -15.84 7.74
CA GLN A 180 15.41 -17.23 7.70
C GLN A 180 13.98 -17.36 7.12
N PHE A 181 13.09 -16.43 7.46
CA PHE A 181 11.72 -16.42 6.94
C PHE A 181 11.59 -15.75 5.58
N LEU A 182 12.45 -14.77 5.27
CA LEU A 182 12.45 -14.06 3.99
C LEU A 182 12.95 -14.93 2.83
N LYS A 183 13.95 -15.79 3.10
CA LYS A 183 14.59 -16.63 2.08
C LYS A 183 13.62 -17.51 1.27
N PRO A 184 12.67 -18.26 1.87
CA PRO A 184 11.67 -19.01 1.12
C PRO A 184 10.83 -18.13 0.18
N LEU A 185 10.40 -16.93 0.63
CA LEU A 185 9.58 -16.04 -0.19
C LEU A 185 10.33 -15.52 -1.42
N LEU A 186 11.61 -15.20 -1.27
CA LEU A 186 12.46 -14.75 -2.39
C LEU A 186 12.72 -15.88 -3.40
N GLU A 187 12.83 -17.13 -2.92
CA GLU A 187 12.95 -18.32 -3.77
C GLU A 187 11.62 -18.75 -4.43
N GLY A 188 10.51 -18.04 -4.18
CA GLY A 188 9.18 -18.36 -4.71
C GLY A 188 8.52 -19.56 -4.02
N ARG A 189 8.99 -19.95 -2.84
CA ARG A 189 8.36 -20.97 -1.98
C ARG A 189 7.46 -20.26 -0.98
N GLU A 190 6.16 -20.52 -1.01
CA GLU A 190 5.25 -20.01 0.04
C GLU A 190 5.82 -20.41 1.41
N ALA A 191 5.98 -19.43 2.31
CA ALA A 191 6.54 -19.65 3.63
C ALA A 191 5.70 -20.70 4.36
N SER A 192 6.27 -21.89 4.53
CA SER A 192 5.61 -22.97 5.26
C SER A 192 5.47 -22.52 6.72
N PRO A 193 4.27 -22.55 7.33
CA PRO A 193 4.07 -22.06 8.68
C PRO A 193 4.90 -22.93 9.64
N ALA A 194 6.00 -22.35 10.15
CA ALA A 194 6.86 -22.98 11.13
C ALA A 194 6.11 -23.08 12.47
N GLY A 195 5.39 -24.19 12.66
CA GLY A 195 4.51 -24.36 13.81
C GLY A 195 3.91 -25.75 13.99
N ARG A 196 4.62 -26.82 13.62
CA ARG A 196 4.32 -28.16 14.15
C ARG A 196 5.64 -28.85 14.54
N ARG A 197 6.05 -28.63 15.80
CA ARG A 197 7.03 -29.50 16.45
C ARG A 197 6.45 -30.91 16.43
N ALA A 198 7.05 -31.81 15.65
CA ALA A 198 6.79 -33.23 15.72
C ALA A 198 7.17 -33.71 17.13
N SER A 199 6.18 -33.96 17.98
CA SER A 199 6.37 -34.67 19.24
C SER A 199 6.84 -36.08 18.91
N LYS A 200 8.10 -36.39 19.24
CA LYS A 200 8.59 -37.77 19.38
C LYS A 200 7.82 -38.40 20.53
N GLU A 201 6.85 -39.25 20.25
CA GLU A 201 6.41 -40.27 21.20
C GLU A 201 7.11 -41.60 20.90
N THR A 202 8.04 -41.92 21.78
CA THR A 202 8.66 -43.24 21.90
C THR A 202 7.73 -44.19 22.65
N GLY A 203 7.21 -45.18 21.92
CA GLY A 203 6.96 -46.58 22.29
C GLY A 203 6.30 -46.95 23.63
N ALA A 204 5.17 -47.67 23.54
CA ALA A 204 4.93 -48.89 24.32
C ALA A 204 3.85 -49.80 23.68
N LEU A 205 4.29 -51.04 23.42
CA LEU A 205 3.61 -52.34 23.19
C LEU A 205 2.06 -52.46 23.26
N SER A 206 1.44 -53.19 22.33
CA SER A 206 1.16 -54.65 22.48
C SER A 206 0.11 -55.21 21.48
N ALA A 207 0.43 -56.40 20.96
CA ALA A 207 -0.46 -57.53 20.61
C ALA A 207 -1.43 -57.50 19.40
N ARG A 208 -1.00 -58.26 18.36
CA ARG A 208 -1.67 -59.41 17.70
C ARG A 208 -3.12 -59.29 17.17
N ALA A 209 -3.24 -59.37 15.84
CA ALA A 209 -3.91 -60.40 15.03
C ALA A 209 -3.97 -59.84 13.59
N GLY A 210 -3.43 -60.46 12.53
CA GLY A 210 -3.63 -61.84 12.12
C GLY A 210 -4.69 -61.88 11.01
N PHE A 211 -4.33 -61.56 9.76
CA PHE A 211 -5.00 -62.14 8.59
C PHE A 211 -4.10 -62.11 7.34
N SER A 212 -4.02 -63.28 6.73
CA SER A 212 -3.28 -63.65 5.53
C SER A 212 -4.18 -63.54 4.29
N ALA A 213 -3.60 -63.26 3.12
CA ALA A 213 -3.73 -64.09 1.90
C ALA A 213 -3.62 -63.29 0.59
N SER A 214 -2.46 -63.44 -0.04
CA SER A 214 -2.20 -63.86 -1.43
C SER A 214 -3.22 -63.64 -2.56
N ASN A 215 -2.61 -63.23 -3.68
CA ASN A 215 -2.75 -63.69 -5.08
C ASN A 215 -3.93 -63.23 -5.95
N GLY A 216 -3.59 -62.85 -7.18
CA GLY A 216 -4.51 -62.96 -8.32
C GLY A 216 -4.19 -62.05 -9.50
N SER A 217 -3.54 -62.61 -10.51
CA SER A 217 -3.04 -62.02 -11.76
C SER A 217 -4.11 -61.57 -12.78
N ALA A 218 -3.58 -61.01 -13.88
CA ALA A 218 -4.11 -60.96 -15.25
C ALA A 218 -5.04 -59.78 -15.59
N ALA A 219 -5.14 -59.28 -16.80
CA ALA A 219 -4.31 -59.21 -18.02
C ALA A 219 -5.14 -58.40 -19.03
N ASN A 220 -4.46 -57.84 -20.03
CA ASN A 220 -4.96 -57.52 -21.38
C ASN A 220 -5.85 -56.30 -21.66
N GLY A 221 -5.52 -55.71 -22.82
CA GLY A 221 -6.43 -55.00 -23.73
C GLY A 221 -6.13 -53.51 -23.82
N SER A 222 -5.26 -53.04 -24.74
CA SER A 222 -5.64 -52.55 -26.09
C SER A 222 -6.63 -51.37 -26.02
N SER A 223 -6.43 -50.20 -26.61
CA SER A 223 -6.05 -49.91 -28.00
C SER A 223 -6.15 -48.39 -28.26
N SER A 224 -5.56 -47.95 -29.37
CA SER A 224 -5.79 -46.68 -30.12
C SER A 224 -5.34 -45.38 -29.43
N ALA A 225 -4.33 -44.63 -29.90
CA ALA A 225 -4.06 -44.07 -31.23
C ALA A 225 -5.15 -43.11 -31.72
N THR A 226 -4.95 -41.81 -31.50
CA THR A 226 -5.18 -40.77 -32.52
C THR A 226 -4.30 -39.56 -32.23
N ALA A 227 -3.45 -39.26 -33.19
CA ALA A 227 -2.67 -38.04 -33.31
C ALA A 227 -3.57 -36.86 -33.73
N SER A 228 -3.18 -35.63 -33.36
CA SER A 228 -3.37 -34.46 -34.21
C SER A 228 -2.37 -33.37 -33.85
N THR A 229 -1.35 -33.28 -34.69
CA THR A 229 -0.44 -32.17 -34.91
C THR A 229 -1.17 -30.95 -35.47
N VAL A 230 -0.86 -29.75 -34.98
CA VAL A 230 -0.77 -28.55 -35.84
C VAL A 230 0.35 -27.63 -35.31
N ALA A 231 1.37 -27.43 -36.15
CA ALA A 231 2.36 -26.37 -36.06
C ALA A 231 2.28 -25.49 -37.32
N LYS A 232 2.34 -24.17 -37.16
CA LYS A 232 2.76 -23.13 -38.14
C LYS A 232 2.71 -21.78 -37.41
N ALA A 233 3.84 -21.16 -37.06
CA ALA A 233 4.75 -20.36 -37.89
C ALA A 233 4.11 -19.08 -38.46
N ASN A 234 4.56 -17.91 -38.00
CA ASN A 234 5.15 -16.86 -38.84
C ASN A 234 5.68 -15.66 -38.01
N GLY A 235 6.93 -15.26 -38.28
CA GLY A 235 7.48 -13.93 -37.97
C GLY A 235 6.83 -12.85 -38.84
N ARG A 236 7.07 -11.55 -38.66
CA ARG A 236 8.35 -10.80 -38.69
C ARG A 236 7.96 -9.27 -38.55
N PRO A 237 8.84 -8.26 -38.73
CA PRO A 237 9.70 -7.60 -37.74
C PRO A 237 9.50 -6.07 -37.55
N ALA A 238 10.19 -5.55 -36.52
CA ALA A 238 10.94 -4.28 -36.40
C ALA A 238 10.51 -2.99 -37.14
N ALA A 239 10.38 -1.91 -36.36
CA ALA A 239 10.60 -0.53 -36.82
C ALA A 239 11.61 0.20 -35.91
N LYS A 240 12.79 0.48 -36.48
CA LYS A 240 13.79 1.46 -36.03
C LYS A 240 13.54 2.76 -36.82
N LYS A 241 13.68 3.91 -36.15
CA LYS A 241 14.10 5.25 -36.64
C LYS A 241 13.64 6.27 -35.59
N SER A 242 14.30 7.37 -35.25
CA SER A 242 15.60 7.97 -35.57
C SER A 242 15.56 9.38 -34.95
N GLY A 243 16.72 9.96 -34.65
CA GLY A 243 16.89 11.41 -34.83
C GLY A 243 17.00 12.24 -33.55
N ALA A 244 18.25 12.57 -33.22
CA ALA A 244 18.62 13.66 -32.35
C ALA A 244 18.21 15.03 -32.93
N GLN A 245 17.95 16.00 -32.08
CA GLN A 245 18.40 17.38 -32.31
C GLN A 245 18.59 18.15 -31.00
N LYS A 246 19.76 18.79 -30.94
CA LYS A 246 20.34 19.58 -29.85
C LYS A 246 20.34 21.02 -30.33
N ALA A 247 19.81 21.97 -29.57
CA ALA A 247 19.99 23.41 -29.83
C ALA A 247 20.40 24.15 -28.55
N LYS A 248 21.43 24.98 -28.71
CA LYS A 248 22.18 25.74 -27.70
C LYS A 248 21.53 27.11 -27.40
N LYS A 249 21.73 27.54 -26.14
CA LYS A 249 22.13 28.87 -25.62
C LYS A 249 21.48 30.16 -26.14
N SER A 250 20.95 30.95 -25.19
CA SER A 250 21.40 32.32 -24.82
C SER A 250 20.63 32.68 -23.53
N GLY A 251 21.15 33.33 -22.48
CA GLY A 251 22.20 34.34 -22.38
C GLY A 251 21.55 35.71 -22.18
N GLY A 252 21.46 36.22 -20.95
CA GLY A 252 20.95 37.58 -20.70
C GLY A 252 20.78 37.95 -19.23
N ALA A 253 21.82 38.55 -18.64
CA ALA A 253 21.83 39.17 -17.31
C ALA A 253 21.41 40.66 -17.35
N LYS A 254 21.10 41.21 -16.15
CA LYS A 254 21.07 42.63 -15.68
C LYS A 254 19.66 43.10 -15.26
N LYS A 255 19.44 43.99 -14.28
CA LYS A 255 20.19 44.59 -13.15
C LYS A 255 19.17 45.46 -12.37
N SER A 256 19.33 45.59 -11.05
CA SER A 256 19.06 46.79 -10.20
C SER A 256 17.61 47.33 -10.14
N ALA A 257 17.11 48.10 -9.15
CA ALA A 257 17.61 48.84 -8.00
C ALA A 257 16.35 49.12 -7.10
N ALA A 258 16.41 49.05 -5.77
CA ALA A 258 16.67 50.15 -4.82
C ALA A 258 15.44 50.93 -4.28
N ARG A 259 15.55 51.27 -2.98
CA ARG A 259 14.84 52.27 -2.13
C ARG A 259 13.60 51.77 -1.37
N LYS A 260 13.66 51.62 -0.03
CA LYS A 260 13.78 52.61 1.10
C LYS A 260 12.48 53.39 1.36
N SER A 261 12.22 53.57 2.66
CA SER A 261 11.23 54.44 3.36
C SER A 261 9.97 53.67 3.81
N ALA A 262 9.44 53.77 5.03
CA ALA A 262 9.76 54.63 6.16
C ALA A 262 9.24 54.00 7.47
N GLU A 263 10.02 54.22 8.51
CA GLU A 263 9.69 54.14 9.92
C GLU A 263 8.78 55.31 10.33
N ARG A 264 7.68 55.05 11.05
CA ARG A 264 7.18 55.95 12.11
C ARG A 264 6.15 55.28 13.02
N LYS A 265 6.61 54.99 14.24
CA LYS A 265 5.81 54.93 15.47
C LYS A 265 5.14 56.29 15.75
N SER A 266 3.88 56.27 16.18
CA SER A 266 3.34 56.96 17.37
C SER A 266 1.87 56.53 17.49
N LYS A 267 1.40 55.73 18.45
CA LYS A 267 1.26 55.93 19.90
C LYS A 267 0.55 57.25 20.28
N LYS A 268 -0.62 57.07 20.90
CA LYS A 268 -1.36 57.93 21.86
C LYS A 268 -1.92 59.25 21.34
N GLY A 269 -3.23 59.43 21.58
CA GLY A 269 -4.00 60.65 21.38
C GLY A 269 -5.39 60.28 20.93
#